data_AF-A0A7C3M8B1-F1
#
_entry.id   AF-A0A7C3M8B1-F1
#
_cell.length_a   1.000
_cell.length_b   1.000
_cell.length_c   1.000
_cell.angle_alpha   90.00
_cell.angle_beta   90.00
_cell.angle_gamma   90.00
#
_symmetry.space_group_name_H-M   'P 1'
#
loop_
_entity.id
_entity.type
_entity.pdbx_description
1 polymer ?
#
loop_
_entity_poly.entity_id
_entity_poly.type
_entity_poly.pdbx_seq_one_letter_code
_entity_poly.pdbx_strand_id
1 'polypeptide(L)'
;MDENEIKISKIRKRDGRIVDFDKNKITEAIWKAAKSVGGRDRQLSEKLAEQVVELLKKQLKPGEIPNVEQVQDLVEKVLIENGHAKTAKAYILYRQKRAEIRRAKALLGVEDDLKLPLNAIVVLEKRYLRKDSEGRVIETPRQMFQRVAHAIAQVEKNYGKNEEEIREIENQFFEMMAKLEFLPNSPTLMNAGTGTKLNLSA
;
A
#
# COMPACT_ATOMS: atom_id res chain seq x y z
N MET A 1 12.55 9.74 -38.88
CA MET A 1 13.01 10.45 -37.66
C MET A 1 11.77 10.61 -36.81
N ASP A 2 11.60 9.74 -35.81
CA ASP A 2 10.33 9.64 -35.07
C ASP A 2 10.22 10.78 -34.06
N GLU A 3 9.44 11.79 -34.44
CA GLU A 3 9.08 12.92 -33.58
C GLU A 3 8.00 12.47 -32.58
N ASN A 4 8.28 12.66 -31.29
CA ASN A 4 7.41 12.47 -30.11
C ASN A 4 7.14 11.03 -29.64
N GLU A 5 8.18 10.29 -29.24
CA GLU A 5 7.97 9.16 -28.33
C GLU A 5 7.56 9.70 -26.94
N ILE A 6 6.28 9.53 -26.58
CA ILE A 6 5.76 9.96 -25.28
C ILE A 6 6.47 9.18 -24.18
N LYS A 7 7.23 9.89 -23.33
CA LYS A 7 7.91 9.30 -22.17
C LYS A 7 6.97 9.29 -20.96
N ILE A 8 6.71 8.09 -20.43
CA ILE A 8 5.92 7.92 -19.20
C ILE A 8 6.86 7.90 -18.00
N SER A 9 6.92 9.01 -17.26
CA SER A 9 7.73 9.13 -16.04
C SER A 9 6.92 9.03 -14.75
N LYS A 10 5.63 9.37 -14.79
CA LYS A 10 4.75 9.44 -13.63
C LYS A 10 3.45 8.69 -13.88
N ILE A 11 2.79 8.29 -12.79
CA ILE A 11 1.48 7.67 -12.79
C ILE A 11 0.61 8.21 -11.66
N ARG A 12 -0.65 8.50 -11.96
CA ARG A 12 -1.66 8.91 -10.97
C ARG A 12 -2.32 7.69 -10.34
N LYS A 13 -2.18 7.55 -9.02
CA LYS A 13 -2.81 6.53 -8.19
C LYS A 13 -4.31 6.83 -8.00
N ARG A 14 -5.06 5.84 -7.52
CA ARG A 14 -6.52 5.96 -7.29
C ARG A 14 -6.89 6.98 -6.20
N ASP A 15 -5.98 7.21 -5.27
CA ASP A 15 -6.10 8.22 -4.20
C ASP A 15 -5.65 9.62 -4.67
N GLY A 16 -5.35 9.79 -5.96
CA GLY A 16 -4.90 11.05 -6.55
C GLY A 16 -3.39 11.29 -6.49
N ARG A 17 -2.64 10.53 -5.68
CA ARG A 17 -1.18 10.71 -5.57
C ARG A 17 -0.47 10.46 -6.90
N ILE A 18 0.52 11.28 -7.20
CA ILE A 18 1.39 11.11 -8.36
C ILE A 18 2.69 10.47 -7.88
N VAL A 19 3.06 9.34 -8.46
CA VAL A 19 4.30 8.60 -8.12
C VAL A 19 5.07 8.27 -9.39
N ASP A 20 6.33 7.85 -9.24
CA ASP A 20 7.13 7.38 -10.36
C ASP A 20 6.50 6.16 -11.04
N PHE A 21 6.50 6.20 -12.36
CA PHE A 21 6.08 5.06 -13.17
C PHE A 21 7.14 3.96 -13.09
N ASP A 22 6.68 2.73 -12.87
CA ASP A 22 7.55 1.56 -12.77
C ASP A 22 6.91 0.39 -13.52
N LYS A 23 7.48 0.07 -14.69
CA LYS A 23 7.05 -1.05 -15.56
C LYS A 23 7.04 -2.37 -14.80
N ASN A 24 7.97 -2.58 -13.85
CA ASN A 24 8.08 -3.84 -13.14
C ASN A 24 6.81 -4.15 -12.33
N LYS A 25 6.05 -3.12 -11.89
CA LYS A 25 4.76 -3.34 -11.24
C LYS A 25 3.71 -3.95 -12.16
N ILE A 26 3.77 -3.65 -13.46
CA ILE A 26 2.90 -4.26 -14.48
C ILE A 26 3.33 -5.70 -14.70
N THR A 27 4.62 -5.93 -14.93
CA THR A 27 5.21 -7.28 -15.07
C THR A 27 4.81 -8.17 -13.91
N GLU A 28 5.00 -7.71 -12.66
CA GLU A 28 4.68 -8.48 -11.47
C GLU A 28 3.18 -8.79 -11.33
N ALA A 29 2.32 -7.87 -11.76
CA ALA A 29 0.88 -8.08 -11.72
C ALA A 29 0.44 -9.13 -12.74
N ILE A 30 0.97 -9.07 -13.97
CA ILE A 30 0.76 -10.08 -15.01
C ILE A 30 1.32 -11.44 -14.56
N TRP A 31 2.54 -11.45 -14.04
CA TRP A 31 3.21 -12.67 -13.57
C TRP A 31 2.44 -13.36 -12.45
N LYS A 32 1.93 -12.60 -11.47
CA LYS A 32 1.09 -13.15 -10.39
C LYS A 32 -0.20 -13.77 -10.91
N ALA A 33 -0.85 -13.14 -11.89
CA ALA A 33 -2.03 -13.69 -12.54
C ALA A 33 -1.70 -14.93 -13.37
N ALA A 34 -0.57 -14.94 -14.08
CA ALA A 34 -0.13 -16.09 -14.86
C ALA A 34 0.17 -17.28 -13.94
N LYS A 35 0.91 -17.04 -12.84
CA LYS A 35 1.25 -18.08 -11.86
C LYS A 35 0.01 -18.70 -11.21
N SER A 36 -1.03 -17.91 -10.92
CA SER A 36 -2.26 -18.43 -10.31
C SER A 36 -3.06 -19.37 -11.23
N VAL A 37 -2.81 -19.32 -12.54
CA VAL A 37 -3.39 -20.24 -13.54
C VAL A 37 -2.39 -21.28 -14.06
N GLY A 38 -1.24 -21.43 -13.40
CA GLY A 38 -0.22 -22.44 -13.71
C GLY A 38 0.87 -22.00 -14.70
N GLY A 39 0.91 -20.73 -15.09
CA GLY A 39 1.95 -20.15 -15.94
C GLY A 39 3.32 -20.16 -15.25
N ARG A 40 4.37 -20.41 -16.05
CA ARG A 40 5.76 -20.53 -15.56
C ARG A 40 6.76 -19.59 -16.27
N ASP A 41 6.32 -18.91 -17.32
CA ASP A 41 7.15 -18.03 -18.13
C ASP A 41 7.05 -16.57 -17.66
N ARG A 42 8.05 -16.12 -16.91
CA ARG A 42 8.16 -14.73 -16.47
C ARG A 42 8.60 -13.80 -17.60
N GLN A 43 9.40 -14.27 -18.56
CA GLN A 43 9.85 -13.46 -19.70
C GLN A 43 8.66 -13.08 -20.59
N LEU A 44 7.70 -13.99 -20.77
CA LEU A 44 6.45 -13.65 -21.44
C LEU A 44 5.68 -12.55 -20.71
N SER A 45 5.66 -12.56 -19.37
CA SER A 45 5.02 -11.49 -18.58
C SER A 45 5.71 -10.13 -18.78
N GLU A 46 7.04 -10.11 -18.93
CA GLU A 46 7.81 -8.90 -19.26
C GLU A 46 7.47 -8.39 -20.66
N LYS A 47 7.43 -9.26 -21.67
CA LYS A 47 7.05 -8.90 -23.04
C LYS A 47 5.64 -8.32 -23.13
N LEU A 48 4.68 -8.92 -22.42
CA LEU A 48 3.31 -8.41 -22.35
C LEU A 48 3.25 -7.05 -21.64
N ALA A 49 4.05 -6.85 -20.58
CA ALA A 49 4.15 -5.56 -19.90
C ALA A 49 4.74 -4.47 -20.82
N GLU A 50 5.71 -4.82 -21.66
CA GLU A 50 6.25 -3.91 -22.69
C GLU A 50 5.18 -3.52 -23.70
N GLN A 51 4.41 -4.49 -24.21
CA GLN A 51 3.29 -4.21 -25.11
C GLN A 51 2.24 -3.28 -24.47
N VAL A 52 1.94 -3.46 -23.18
CA VAL A 52 1.05 -2.56 -22.43
C VAL A 52 1.61 -1.15 -22.39
N VAL A 53 2.90 -0.97 -22.11
CA VAL A 53 3.55 0.34 -22.08
C VAL A 53 3.50 1.01 -23.46
N GLU A 54 3.79 0.26 -24.53
CA GLU A 54 3.76 0.80 -25.89
C GLU A 54 2.35 1.21 -26.33
N LEU A 55 1.32 0.44 -25.98
CA LEU A 55 -0.07 0.84 -26.21
C LEU A 55 -0.48 2.05 -25.38
N LEU A 56 0.00 2.13 -24.14
CA LEU A 56 -0.28 3.27 -23.27
C LEU A 56 0.32 4.55 -23.83
N LYS A 57 1.58 4.53 -24.29
CA LYS A 57 2.22 5.67 -24.95
C LYS A 57 1.41 6.19 -26.13
N LYS A 58 0.87 5.28 -26.95
CA LYS A 58 0.05 5.63 -28.12
C LYS A 58 -1.31 6.25 -27.78
N GLN A 59 -1.83 5.99 -26.59
CA GLN A 59 -3.14 6.52 -26.15
C GLN A 59 -3.03 7.84 -25.39
N LEU A 60 -1.85 8.19 -24.89
CA LEU A 60 -1.64 9.40 -24.11
C LEU A 60 -1.52 10.64 -24.99
N LYS A 61 -2.04 11.76 -24.51
CA LYS A 61 -1.76 13.07 -25.08
C LYS A 61 -0.41 13.60 -24.58
N PRO A 62 0.24 14.53 -25.30
CA PRO A 62 1.45 15.19 -24.82
C PRO A 62 1.23 15.83 -23.43
N GLY A 63 2.06 15.46 -22.46
CA GLY A 63 1.97 15.95 -21.07
C GLY A 63 0.91 15.25 -20.20
N GLU A 64 0.13 14.30 -20.74
CA GLU A 64 -0.86 13.55 -19.97
C GLU A 64 -0.18 12.56 -19.01
N ILE A 65 -0.56 12.60 -17.73
CA ILE A 65 -0.14 11.61 -16.74
C ILE A 65 -1.16 10.46 -16.73
N PRO A 66 -0.76 9.23 -17.09
CA PRO A 66 -1.68 8.09 -17.06
C PRO A 66 -2.15 7.82 -15.63
N ASN A 67 -3.38 7.33 -15.52
CA ASN A 67 -3.92 6.82 -14.27
C ASN A 67 -3.82 5.29 -14.20
N VAL A 68 -3.94 4.74 -12.99
CA VAL A 68 -3.85 3.29 -12.75
C VAL A 68 -4.92 2.49 -13.48
N GLU A 69 -6.12 3.04 -13.72
CA GLU A 69 -7.19 2.30 -14.41
C GLU A 69 -6.88 2.13 -15.90
N GLN A 70 -6.36 3.18 -16.57
CA GLN A 70 -5.90 3.09 -17.97
C GLN A 70 -4.88 1.96 -18.17
N VAL A 71 -3.91 1.83 -17.26
CA VAL A 71 -2.93 0.74 -17.28
C VAL A 71 -3.62 -0.63 -17.11
N GLN A 72 -4.56 -0.73 -16.17
CA GLN A 72 -5.25 -2.00 -15.88
C GLN A 72 -6.08 -2.47 -17.07
N ASP A 73 -6.83 -1.57 -17.70
CA ASP A 73 -7.67 -1.90 -18.83
C ASP A 73 -6.83 -2.32 -20.05
N LEU A 74 -5.64 -1.72 -20.23
CA LEU A 74 -4.67 -2.15 -21.24
C LEU A 74 -4.06 -3.52 -20.94
N VAL A 75 -3.75 -3.83 -19.68
CA VAL A 75 -3.27 -5.17 -19.29
C VAL A 75 -4.31 -6.23 -19.66
N GLU A 76 -5.58 -5.99 -19.34
CA GLU A 76 -6.68 -6.90 -19.69
C GLU A 76 -6.79 -7.10 -21.20
N LYS A 77 -6.75 -6.00 -21.97
CA LYS A 77 -6.76 -6.04 -23.44
C LYS A 77 -5.59 -6.86 -24.00
N VAL A 78 -4.36 -6.57 -23.60
CA VAL A 78 -3.15 -7.25 -24.08
C VAL A 78 -3.18 -8.74 -23.76
N LEU A 79 -3.63 -9.12 -22.57
CA LEU A 79 -3.75 -10.54 -22.21
C LEU A 79 -4.78 -11.26 -23.07
N ILE A 80 -5.91 -10.63 -23.39
CA ILE A 80 -6.95 -11.23 -24.24
C ILE A 80 -6.47 -11.35 -25.69
N GLU A 81 -5.92 -10.28 -26.26
CA GLU A 81 -5.46 -10.23 -27.66
C GLU A 81 -4.31 -11.21 -27.94
N ASN A 82 -3.47 -11.51 -26.95
CA ASN A 82 -2.42 -12.53 -27.05
C ASN A 82 -2.89 -13.95 -26.69
N GLY A 83 -4.20 -14.19 -26.56
CA GLY A 83 -4.77 -15.51 -26.30
C GLY A 83 -4.61 -16.01 -24.86
N HIS A 84 -4.18 -15.16 -23.93
CA HIS A 84 -4.02 -15.50 -22.51
C HIS A 84 -5.31 -15.26 -21.70
N ALA A 85 -6.46 -15.68 -22.25
CA ALA A 85 -7.77 -15.44 -21.65
C ALA A 85 -7.91 -15.95 -20.21
N LYS A 86 -7.31 -17.11 -19.88
CA LYS A 86 -7.28 -17.64 -18.51
C LYS A 86 -6.54 -16.69 -17.55
N THR A 87 -5.39 -16.17 -17.97
CA THR A 87 -4.60 -15.20 -17.20
C THR A 87 -5.34 -13.88 -17.05
N ALA A 88 -5.97 -13.39 -18.13
CA ALA A 88 -6.80 -12.18 -18.10
C ALA A 88 -7.92 -12.30 -17.06
N LYS A 89 -8.67 -13.42 -17.07
CA LYS A 89 -9.73 -13.69 -16.10
C LYS A 89 -9.19 -13.69 -14.66
N ALA A 90 -8.06 -14.34 -14.42
CA ALA A 90 -7.44 -14.36 -13.09
C ALA A 90 -6.99 -12.97 -12.62
N TYR A 91 -6.46 -12.15 -13.53
CA TYR A 91 -6.07 -10.77 -13.28
C TYR A 91 -7.30 -9.91 -12.89
N ILE A 92 -8.39 -10.00 -13.65
CA ILE A 92 -9.65 -9.27 -13.41
C ILE A 92 -10.23 -9.64 -12.04
N LEU A 93 -10.34 -10.94 -11.74
CA LEU A 93 -10.85 -11.43 -10.46
C LEU A 93 -9.99 -10.94 -9.28
N TYR A 94 -8.66 -10.94 -9.43
CA TYR A 94 -7.76 -10.40 -8.42
C TYR A 94 -7.97 -8.90 -8.19
N ARG A 95 -8.13 -8.10 -9.27
CA ARG A 95 -8.44 -6.66 -9.21
C ARG A 95 -9.77 -6.41 -8.47
N GLN A 96 -10.81 -7.18 -8.79
CA GLN A 96 -12.12 -7.11 -8.15
C GLN A 96 -12.02 -7.40 -6.65
N LYS A 97 -11.39 -8.51 -6.25
CA LYS A 97 -11.16 -8.86 -4.84
C LYS A 97 -10.40 -7.74 -4.09
N ARG A 98 -9.39 -7.14 -4.71
CA ARG A 98 -8.67 -6.01 -4.12
C ARG A 98 -9.53 -4.75 -4.01
N ALA A 99 -10.46 -4.52 -4.93
CA ALA A 99 -11.42 -3.42 -4.86
C ALA A 99 -12.43 -3.63 -3.71
N GLU A 100 -12.94 -4.84 -3.54
CA GLU A 100 -13.80 -5.22 -2.42
C GLU A 100 -13.11 -5.03 -1.07
N ILE A 101 -11.86 -5.49 -0.93
CA ILE A 101 -11.08 -5.28 0.30
C ILE A 101 -10.93 -3.78 0.59
N ARG A 102 -10.64 -2.95 -0.42
CA ARG A 102 -10.56 -1.49 -0.22
C ARG A 102 -11.89 -0.89 0.21
N ARG A 103 -13.00 -1.31 -0.41
CA ARG A 103 -14.35 -0.88 -0.02
C ARG A 103 -14.69 -1.29 1.41
N ALA A 104 -14.37 -2.53 1.79
CA ALA A 104 -14.58 -3.03 3.13
C ALA A 104 -13.80 -2.21 4.17
N LYS A 105 -12.54 -1.87 3.89
CA LYS A 105 -11.74 -0.99 4.76
C LYS A 105 -12.30 0.43 4.83
N ALA A 106 -12.73 0.99 3.70
CA ALA A 106 -13.34 2.32 3.67
C ALA A 106 -14.66 2.36 4.46
N LEU A 107 -15.46 1.28 4.44
CA LEU A 107 -16.69 1.16 5.23
C LEU A 107 -16.43 1.15 6.74
N LEU A 108 -15.25 0.67 7.17
CA LEU A 108 -14.81 0.75 8.56
C LEU A 108 -14.36 2.17 8.97
N GLY A 109 -14.36 3.14 8.04
CA GLY A 109 -13.86 4.50 8.30
C GLY A 109 -12.35 4.57 8.51
N VAL A 110 -11.60 3.51 8.15
CA VAL A 110 -10.15 3.44 8.34
C VAL A 110 -9.42 3.67 7.03
N GLU A 111 -8.51 4.64 7.03
CA GLU A 111 -7.57 4.84 5.92
C GLU A 111 -6.49 3.73 5.92
N ASP A 112 -6.34 3.03 4.80
CA ASP A 112 -5.38 1.93 4.64
C ASP A 112 -4.01 2.41 4.13
N ASP A 113 -3.30 3.16 4.97
CA ASP A 113 -2.03 3.81 4.61
C ASP A 113 -0.78 2.93 4.78
N LEU A 114 -0.90 1.81 5.49
CA LEU A 114 0.12 0.76 5.63
C LEU A 114 -0.18 -0.51 4.81
N LYS A 115 -1.31 -0.55 4.08
CA LYS A 115 -1.74 -1.70 3.25
C LYS A 115 -1.84 -3.02 4.03
N LEU A 116 -2.23 -2.96 5.31
CA LEU A 116 -2.30 -4.13 6.19
C LEU A 116 -3.36 -5.14 5.72
N PRO A 117 -3.35 -6.40 6.17
CA PRO A 117 -4.45 -7.33 5.94
C PRO A 117 -5.79 -6.81 6.49
N LEU A 118 -6.93 -7.21 5.89
CA LEU A 118 -8.26 -6.73 6.32
C LEU A 118 -8.57 -7.06 7.79
N ASN A 119 -8.23 -8.27 8.23
CA ASN A 119 -8.38 -8.69 9.62
C ASN A 119 -7.57 -7.83 10.59
N ALA A 120 -6.36 -7.39 10.20
CA ALA A 120 -5.57 -6.47 11.00
C ALA A 120 -6.29 -5.12 11.13
N ILE A 121 -6.81 -4.58 10.03
CA ILE A 121 -7.59 -3.33 10.06
C ILE A 121 -8.83 -3.44 10.96
N VAL A 122 -9.57 -4.55 10.89
CA VAL A 122 -10.73 -4.80 11.77
C VAL A 122 -10.32 -4.82 13.24
N VAL A 123 -9.20 -5.43 13.58
CA VAL A 123 -8.71 -5.48 14.96
C VAL A 123 -8.23 -4.10 15.44
N LEU A 124 -7.50 -3.38 14.59
CA LEU A 124 -7.01 -2.03 14.86
C LEU A 124 -8.18 -1.06 15.08
N GLU A 125 -9.16 -1.03 14.18
CA GLU A 125 -10.37 -0.20 14.29
C GLU A 125 -11.12 -0.45 15.58
N LYS A 126 -11.32 -1.72 15.94
CA LYS A 126 -12.11 -2.09 17.13
C LYS A 126 -11.42 -1.77 18.44
N ARG A 127 -10.09 -1.87 18.51
CA ARG A 127 -9.37 -1.95 19.80
C ARG A 127 -8.27 -0.92 20.01
N TYR A 128 -7.68 -0.36 18.96
CA TYR A 128 -6.40 0.35 19.09
C TYR A 128 -6.36 1.73 18.45
N LEU A 129 -7.08 1.94 17.33
CA LEU A 129 -7.15 3.26 16.70
C LEU A 129 -7.98 4.20 17.57
N ARG A 130 -7.49 5.43 17.74
CA ARG A 130 -8.23 6.46 18.46
C ARG A 130 -9.52 6.84 17.74
N LYS A 131 -10.54 7.10 18.55
CA LYS A 131 -11.86 7.55 18.12
C LYS A 131 -12.21 8.88 18.77
N ASP A 132 -13.03 9.67 18.09
CA ASP A 132 -13.64 10.87 18.69
C ASP A 132 -14.80 10.50 19.63
N SER A 133 -15.45 11.52 20.19
CA SER A 133 -16.61 11.36 21.08
C SER A 133 -17.83 10.73 20.41
N GLU A 134 -17.91 10.76 19.08
CA GLU A 134 -18.98 10.15 18.29
C GLU A 134 -18.61 8.70 17.87
N GLY A 135 -17.45 8.20 18.29
CA GLY A 135 -16.96 6.86 17.97
C GLY A 135 -16.37 6.74 16.56
N ARG A 136 -16.15 7.85 15.85
CA ARG A 136 -15.51 7.84 14.53
C ARG A 136 -14.01 7.68 14.68
N VAL A 137 -13.40 6.84 13.84
CA VAL A 137 -11.95 6.68 13.80
C VAL A 137 -11.29 7.98 13.33
N ILE A 138 -10.34 8.50 14.12
CA ILE A 138 -9.61 9.74 13.83
C ILE A 138 -8.10 9.52 13.69
N GLU A 139 -7.66 8.26 13.75
CA GLU A 139 -6.26 7.88 13.69
C GLU A 139 -6.06 6.76 12.65
N THR A 140 -5.07 6.90 11.78
CA THR A 140 -4.69 5.86 10.82
C THR A 140 -3.75 4.82 11.45
N PRO A 141 -3.61 3.61 10.87
CA PRO A 141 -2.62 2.63 11.32
C PRO A 141 -1.19 3.19 11.40
N ARG A 142 -0.77 4.01 10.42
CA ARG A 142 0.53 4.70 10.48
C ARG A 142 0.62 5.63 11.69
N GLN A 143 -0.37 6.49 11.90
CA GLN A 143 -0.38 7.45 13.00
C GLN A 143 -0.35 6.74 14.35
N MET A 144 -1.09 5.63 14.49
CA MET A 144 -1.07 4.79 15.67
C MET A 144 0.34 4.25 15.96
N PHE A 145 1.02 3.68 14.94
CA PHE A 145 2.38 3.18 15.10
C PHE A 145 3.39 4.31 15.38
N GLN A 146 3.24 5.48 14.75
CA GLN A 146 4.07 6.66 15.04
C GLN A 146 3.90 7.12 16.50
N ARG A 147 2.65 7.23 16.97
CA ARG A 147 2.36 7.58 18.37
C ARG A 147 3.02 6.61 19.35
N VAL A 148 2.92 5.31 19.09
CA VAL A 148 3.53 4.28 19.94
C VAL A 148 5.06 4.34 19.88
N ALA A 149 5.65 4.45 18.69
CA ALA A 149 7.09 4.55 18.50
C ALA A 149 7.66 5.78 19.21
N HIS A 150 7.01 6.92 19.05
CA HIS A 150 7.37 8.17 19.72
C HIS A 150 7.37 7.98 21.24
N ALA A 151 6.26 7.48 21.81
CA ALA A 151 6.13 7.29 23.24
C ALA A 151 7.20 6.35 23.84
N ILE A 152 7.57 5.28 23.12
CA ILE A 152 8.63 4.35 23.55
C ILE A 152 10.00 5.04 23.47
N ALA A 153 10.31 5.72 22.36
CA ALA A 153 11.60 6.36 22.15
C ALA A 153 11.88 7.53 23.11
N GLN A 154 10.84 8.26 23.54
CA GLN A 154 11.01 9.38 24.49
C GLN A 154 11.58 8.95 25.86
N VAL A 155 11.48 7.67 26.24
CA VAL A 155 12.06 7.14 27.49
C VAL A 155 13.59 7.23 27.49
N GLU A 156 14.23 7.24 26.32
CA GLU A 156 15.68 7.31 26.15
C GLU A 156 16.28 8.63 26.66
N LYS A 157 15.46 9.68 26.83
CA LYS A 157 15.87 10.93 27.51
C LYS A 157 16.41 10.67 28.90
N ASN A 158 15.83 9.72 29.62
CA ASN A 158 16.23 9.35 30.98
C ASN A 158 17.62 8.67 31.00
N TYR A 159 18.08 8.21 29.85
CA TYR A 159 19.39 7.57 29.66
C TYR A 159 20.40 8.51 28.98
N GLY A 160 20.09 9.80 28.88
CA GLY A 160 21.02 10.84 28.40
C GLY A 160 21.13 10.95 26.87
N LYS A 161 20.26 10.29 26.10
CA LYS A 161 20.25 10.43 24.64
C LYS A 161 19.75 11.80 24.22
N ASN A 162 20.34 12.34 23.17
CA ASN A 162 19.94 13.62 22.59
C ASN A 162 18.73 13.46 21.64
N GLU A 163 18.16 14.58 21.19
CA GLU A 163 16.95 14.60 20.35
C GLU A 163 17.15 13.94 18.97
N GLU A 164 18.36 13.94 18.42
CA GLU A 164 18.64 13.28 17.14
C GLU A 164 18.66 11.76 17.30
N GLU A 165 19.37 11.25 18.31
CA GLU A 165 19.41 9.83 18.64
C GLU A 165 18.01 9.27 18.95
N ILE A 166 17.19 10.05 19.67
CA ILE A 166 15.81 9.67 19.99
C ILE A 166 14.96 9.56 18.72
N ARG A 167 15.11 10.50 17.77
CA ARG A 167 14.41 10.43 16.48
C ARG A 167 14.82 9.23 15.66
N GLU A 168 16.11 8.86 15.68
CA GLU A 168 16.58 7.63 15.02
C GLU A 168 15.92 6.38 15.61
N ILE A 169 15.85 6.30 16.94
CA ILE A 169 15.22 5.18 17.65
C ILE A 169 13.71 5.13 17.39
N GLU A 170 13.04 6.28 17.40
CA GLU A 170 11.61 6.40 17.04
C GLU A 170 11.36 5.85 15.63
N ASN A 171 12.18 6.26 14.65
CA ASN A 171 12.08 5.76 13.29
C ASN A 171 12.34 4.25 13.20
N GLN A 172 13.29 3.72 13.95
CA GLN A 172 13.56 2.28 14.01
C GLN A 172 12.35 1.51 14.54
N PHE A 173 11.76 1.93 15.66
CA PHE A 173 10.56 1.29 16.21
C PHE A 173 9.37 1.37 15.25
N PHE A 174 9.17 2.54 14.63
CA PHE A 174 8.12 2.70 13.62
C PHE A 174 8.31 1.73 12.45
N GLU A 175 9.51 1.65 11.88
CA GLU A 175 9.79 0.76 10.75
C GLU A 175 9.62 -0.71 11.11
N MET A 176 10.08 -1.15 12.29
CA MET A 176 9.88 -2.52 12.77
C MET A 176 8.39 -2.88 12.91
N MET A 177 7.57 -1.96 13.44
CA MET A 177 6.12 -2.16 13.53
C MET A 177 5.43 -2.13 12.16
N ALA A 178 5.82 -1.19 11.29
CA ALA A 178 5.26 -1.07 9.95
C ALA A 178 5.55 -2.31 9.08
N LYS A 179 6.70 -2.95 9.29
CA LYS A 179 7.08 -4.22 8.64
C LYS A 179 6.53 -5.46 9.36
N LEU A 180 5.90 -5.29 10.52
CA LEU A 180 5.41 -6.37 11.39
C LEU A 180 6.54 -7.32 11.87
N GLU A 181 7.77 -6.81 11.97
CA GLU A 181 8.91 -7.53 12.54
C GLU A 181 8.84 -7.57 14.07
N PHE A 182 8.19 -6.55 14.65
CA PHE A 182 7.95 -6.43 16.07
C PHE A 182 6.63 -5.70 16.32
N LEU A 183 5.87 -6.13 17.32
CA LEU A 183 4.74 -5.39 17.86
C LEU A 183 4.83 -5.43 19.39
N PRO A 184 4.69 -4.29 20.08
CA PRO A 184 4.59 -4.31 21.53
C PRO A 184 3.26 -4.95 21.97
N ASN A 185 3.16 -5.29 23.25
CA ASN A 185 1.95 -5.92 23.79
C ASN A 185 0.70 -5.02 23.66
N SER A 186 -0.49 -5.62 23.85
CA SER A 186 -1.77 -4.89 23.71
C SER A 186 -1.87 -3.65 24.59
N PRO A 187 -1.47 -3.65 25.88
CA PRO A 187 -1.51 -2.44 26.71
C PRO A 187 -0.68 -1.29 26.14
N THR A 188 0.50 -1.56 25.59
CA THR A 188 1.35 -0.54 25.00
C THR A 188 0.72 0.02 23.72
N LEU A 189 0.22 -0.83 22.81
CA LEU A 189 -0.46 -0.36 21.59
C LEU A 189 -1.69 0.53 21.91
N MET A 190 -2.44 0.16 22.96
CA MET A 190 -3.66 0.85 23.34
C MET A 190 -3.39 2.21 24.02
N ASN A 191 -2.36 2.28 24.88
CA ASN A 191 -2.20 3.42 25.81
C ASN A 191 -1.01 4.33 25.49
N ALA A 192 0.05 3.85 24.84
CA ALA A 192 1.27 4.64 24.65
C ALA A 192 0.98 5.94 23.88
N GLY A 193 1.44 7.08 24.39
CA GLY A 193 1.26 8.39 23.74
C GLY A 193 -0.17 8.95 23.74
N THR A 194 -1.08 8.40 24.56
CA THR A 194 -2.48 8.88 24.65
C THR A 194 -2.75 9.81 25.85
N GLY A 195 -1.76 10.01 26.72
CA GLY A 195 -1.91 10.77 27.96
C GLY A 195 -2.66 10.03 29.08
N THR A 196 -3.18 8.83 28.81
CA THR A 196 -3.72 7.94 29.85
C THR A 196 -2.55 7.32 30.62
N LYS A 197 -2.54 7.43 31.95
CA LYS A 197 -1.57 6.69 32.78
C LYS A 197 -1.74 5.20 32.45
N LEU A 198 -0.65 4.53 32.09
CA LEU A 198 -0.62 3.08 31.95
C LEU A 198 -1.09 2.50 33.29
N ASN A 199 -2.29 1.92 33.31
CA ASN A 199 -2.70 1.06 34.42
C ASN A 199 -1.83 -0.20 34.31
N LEU A 200 -0.66 -0.15 34.95
CA LEU A 200 0.14 -1.33 35.22
C LEU A 200 -0.73 -2.18 36.15
N SER A 201 -1.29 -3.27 35.63
CA SER A 201 -1.79 -4.33 36.49
C SER A 201 -0.61 -4.80 37.35
N ALA A 202 -0.75 -4.61 38.66
CA ALA A 202 0.19 -5.03 39.69
C ALA A 202 0.49 -6.53 39.63
#